data_AF-A0A355H169-F1
#
_entry.id   AF-A0A355H169-F1
#
_cell.length_a   1.000
_cell.length_b   1.000
_cell.length_c   1.000
_cell.angle_alpha   90.00
_cell.angle_beta   90.00
_cell.angle_gamma   90.00
#
_symmetry.space_group_name_H-M   'P 1'
#
loop_
_entity.id
_entity.type
_entity.pdbx_description
1 polymer ?
#
loop_
_entity_poly.entity_id
_entity_poly.type
_entity_poly.pdbx_seq_one_letter_code
_entity_poly.pdbx_strand_id
1 'polypeptide(L)'
;SDPPSRYIVEKGSVAVDGISLTVNKLEKGRFYVNIIPHTAAHTTLAGKKEADVVNIETDILGKYVEKLLQTPRGIDKDFLAEHGFIK
;
A
#
# COMPACT_ATOMS: atom_id res chain seq x y z
N SER A 1 -3.64 -9.65 -9.64
CA SER A 1 -3.76 -8.76 -8.47
C SER A 1 -2.77 -7.63 -8.64
N ASP A 2 -3.12 -6.42 -8.22
CA ASP A 2 -2.15 -5.32 -8.16
C ASP A 2 -0.96 -5.71 -7.24
N PRO A 3 0.27 -5.34 -7.60
CA PRO A 3 1.42 -5.63 -6.76
C PRO A 3 1.32 -4.85 -5.44
N PRO A 4 1.73 -5.44 -4.30
CA PRO A 4 1.64 -4.79 -2.99
C PRO A 4 2.40 -3.45 -2.95
N SER A 5 3.46 -3.30 -3.76
CA SER A 5 4.22 -2.06 -3.88
C SER A 5 3.38 -0.83 -4.22
N ARG A 6 2.21 -1.00 -4.87
CA ARG A 6 1.28 0.09 -5.22
C ARG A 6 0.66 0.76 -4.00
N TYR A 7 0.56 0.04 -2.88
CA TYR A 7 -0.08 0.50 -1.64
C TYR A 7 0.93 0.75 -0.50
N ILE A 8 2.23 0.65 -0.78
CA ILE A 8 3.27 1.03 0.18
C ILE A 8 3.65 2.48 -0.09
N VAL A 9 3.52 3.34 0.92
CA VAL A 9 3.83 4.76 0.83
C VAL A 9 4.80 5.17 1.93
N GLU A 10 5.68 6.14 1.67
CA GLU A 10 6.56 6.68 2.71
C GLU A 10 5.74 7.24 3.89
N LYS A 11 6.20 6.97 5.11
CA LYS A 11 5.51 7.27 6.38
C LYS A 11 4.17 6.55 6.57
N GLY A 12 3.77 5.68 5.64
CA GLY A 12 2.64 4.78 5.78
C GLY A 12 2.96 3.57 6.66
N SER A 13 1.92 2.81 6.95
CA SER A 13 2.01 1.54 7.68
C SER A 13 2.23 0.37 6.72
N VAL A 14 3.03 -0.59 7.15
CA VAL A 14 3.21 -1.89 6.49
C VAL A 14 3.33 -2.98 7.54
N ALA A 15 2.73 -4.14 7.30
CA ALA A 15 2.93 -5.32 8.12
C ALA A 15 3.93 -6.27 7.45
N VAL A 16 4.96 -6.66 8.21
CA VAL A 16 5.98 -7.64 7.78
C VAL A 16 5.90 -8.82 8.73
N ASP A 17 5.55 -10.00 8.22
CA ASP A 17 5.24 -11.19 9.04
C ASP A 17 4.25 -10.87 10.18
N GLY A 18 3.22 -10.05 9.89
CA GLY A 18 2.21 -9.61 10.85
C GLY A 18 2.64 -8.48 11.81
N ILE A 19 3.88 -7.99 11.70
CA ILE A 19 4.43 -6.96 12.58
C ILE A 19 4.21 -5.59 11.95
N SER A 20 3.40 -4.76 12.61
CA SER A 20 3.13 -3.40 12.16
C SER A 20 4.36 -2.51 12.29
N LEU A 21 4.81 -1.95 11.17
CA LEU A 21 5.97 -1.08 11.05
C LEU A 21 5.64 0.16 10.23
N THR A 22 6.46 1.20 10.38
CA THR A 22 6.37 2.42 9.59
C THR A 22 7.39 2.38 8.46
N VAL A 23 6.97 2.73 7.24
CA VAL A 23 7.87 2.86 6.09
C VAL A 23 8.68 4.15 6.23
N ASN A 24 9.99 4.00 6.41
CA ASN A 24 10.90 5.13 6.58
C ASN A 24 11.29 5.78 5.25
N LYS A 25 11.53 4.95 4.24
CA LYS A 25 12.01 5.33 2.90
C LYS A 25 11.50 4.34 1.84
N LEU A 26 11.24 4.82 0.63
CA LEU A 26 11.03 4.02 -0.57
C LEU A 26 12.16 4.21 -1.58
N GLU A 27 12.64 3.11 -2.19
CA GLU A 27 13.67 3.17 -3.22
C GLU A 27 13.56 1.99 -4.19
N LYS A 28 13.33 2.27 -5.47
CA LYS A 28 13.43 1.31 -6.60
C LYS A 28 12.97 -0.12 -6.26
N GLY A 29 11.69 -0.27 -5.89
CA GLY A 29 11.10 -1.57 -5.58
C GLY A 29 11.44 -2.13 -4.19
N ARG A 30 12.08 -1.33 -3.33
CA ARG A 30 12.37 -1.64 -1.93
C ARG A 30 11.74 -0.60 -1.02
N PHE A 31 11.47 -1.02 0.21
CA PHE A 31 11.08 -0.15 1.29
C PHE A 31 11.97 -0.43 2.51
N TYR A 32 12.14 0.57 3.34
CA TYR A 32 12.96 0.51 4.54
C TYR A 32 12.10 0.77 5.76
N VAL A 33 12.39 0.06 6.85
CA VAL A 33 11.72 0.20 8.14
C VAL A 33 12.78 0.28 9.23
N ASN A 34 12.51 1.04 10.28
CA ASN A 34 13.36 1.03 11.47
C ASN A 34 12.79 0.07 12.51
N ILE A 35 13.62 -0.80 13.06
CA ILE A 35 13.24 -1.74 14.12
C ILE A 35 13.85 -1.23 15.43
N ILE A 36 13.00 -0.91 16.40
CA ILE A 36 13.45 -0.52 17.75
C ILE A 36 13.79 -1.76 18.57
N PRO A 37 14.63 -1.65 19.62
CA PRO A 37 15.07 -2.79 20.43
C PRO A 37 13.92 -3.64 20.99
N HIS A 38 12.83 -3.02 21.44
CA HIS A 38 11.66 -3.74 21.91
C HIS A 38 11.04 -4.61 20.81
N THR A 39 10.83 -4.07 19.60
CA THR A 39 10.31 -4.85 18.47
C THR A 39 11.26 -5.99 18.08
N ALA A 40 12.57 -5.74 18.06
CA ALA A 40 13.54 -6.80 17.79
C ALA A 40 13.51 -7.92 18.85
N ALA A 41 13.41 -7.57 20.13
CA ALA A 41 13.41 -8.53 21.24
C ALA A 41 12.13 -9.38 21.32
N HIS A 42 11.01 -8.87 20.84
CA HIS A 42 9.69 -9.50 20.97
C HIS A 42 9.11 -10.02 19.65
N THR A 43 9.90 -10.07 18.56
CA THR A 43 9.43 -10.57 17.26
C THR A 43 10.48 -11.45 16.57
N THR A 44 10.06 -12.14 15.51
CA THR A 44 10.93 -13.01 14.71
C THR A 44 11.91 -12.24 13.82
N LEU A 45 11.75 -10.91 13.68
CA LEU A 45 12.57 -10.08 12.77
C LEU A 45 14.04 -10.05 13.16
N ALA A 46 14.38 -10.16 14.45
CA ALA A 46 15.78 -10.17 14.89
C ALA A 46 16.57 -11.37 14.37
N GLY A 47 15.90 -12.49 14.06
CA GLY A 47 16.52 -13.69 13.52
C GLY A 47 16.57 -13.75 11.98
N LYS A 48 15.89 -12.83 11.29
CA LYS A 48 15.83 -12.81 9.82
C LYS A 48 17.17 -12.38 9.24
N LYS A 49 17.53 -12.99 8.11
CA LYS A 49 18.75 -12.74 7.36
C LYS A 49 18.42 -12.17 5.98
N GLU A 50 19.46 -11.67 5.31
CA GLU A 50 19.34 -11.29 3.91
C GLU A 50 18.81 -12.47 3.08
N ALA A 51 17.93 -12.17 2.12
CA ALA A 51 17.20 -13.13 1.28
C ALA A 51 16.13 -13.99 1.99
N ASP A 52 15.92 -13.86 3.30
CA ASP A 52 14.76 -14.51 3.94
C ASP A 52 13.45 -13.95 3.38
N VAL A 53 12.52 -14.87 3.07
CA VAL A 53 11.17 -14.50 2.64
C VAL A 53 10.35 -14.04 3.84
N VAL A 54 9.53 -13.02 3.61
CA VAL A 54 8.60 -12.46 4.57
C VAL A 54 7.24 -12.26 3.91
N ASN A 55 6.18 -12.37 4.69
CA ASN A 55 4.84 -11.99 4.27
C ASN A 55 4.69 -10.47 4.36
N ILE A 56 4.13 -9.86 3.32
CA ILE A 56 3.89 -8.42 3.26
C ILE A 56 2.40 -8.15 3.19
N GLU A 57 1.91 -7.34 4.12
CA GLU A 57 0.53 -6.85 4.16
C GLU A 57 0.55 -5.33 4.07
N THR A 58 -0.15 -4.78 3.07
CA THR A 58 -0.26 -3.34 2.86
C THR A 58 -1.46 -2.78 3.62
N ASP A 59 -1.40 -1.50 3.99
CA ASP A 59 -2.54 -0.82 4.58
C ASP A 59 -3.79 -0.88 3.68
N ILE A 60 -4.94 -1.22 4.27
CA ILE A 60 -6.22 -1.32 3.57
C ILE A 60 -6.70 0.06 3.08
N LEU A 61 -6.25 1.15 3.71
CA LEU A 61 -6.59 2.51 3.32
C LEU A 61 -6.30 2.78 1.84
N GLY A 62 -5.16 2.29 1.32
CA GLY A 62 -4.81 2.45 -0.10
C GLY A 62 -5.84 1.81 -1.04
N LYS A 63 -6.34 0.61 -0.69
CA LYS A 63 -7.38 -0.09 -1.46
C LYS A 63 -8.72 0.65 -1.38
N TYR A 64 -9.06 1.23 -0.24
CA TYR A 64 -10.28 2.04 -0.11
C TYR A 64 -10.19 3.34 -0.91
N VAL A 65 -9.06 4.04 -0.87
CA VAL A 65 -8.83 5.25 -1.67
C VAL A 65 -8.92 4.94 -3.16
N GLU A 66 -8.28 3.85 -3.59
CA GLU A 66 -8.39 3.40 -4.98
C GLU A 66 -9.83 3.09 -5.38
N LYS A 67 -10.57 2.36 -4.54
CA LYS A 67 -11.99 2.07 -4.79
C LYS A 67 -12.83 3.35 -4.89
N LEU A 68 -12.56 4.34 -4.04
CA LEU A 68 -13.25 5.65 -4.08
C LEU A 68 -12.93 6.41 -5.37
N LEU A 69 -11.68 6.41 -5.82
CA LEU A 69 -11.25 7.06 -7.07
C LEU A 69 -11.74 6.33 -8.33
N GLN A 70 -11.99 5.02 -8.24
CA GLN A 70 -12.59 4.21 -9.31
C GLN A 70 -14.11 4.36 -9.39
N THR A 71 -14.74 5.12 -8.49
CA THR A 71 -16.14 5.48 -8.64
C THR A 71 -16.28 6.23 -9.98
N PRO A 72 -17.15 5.77 -10.91
CA PRO A 72 -17.32 6.43 -12.19
C PRO A 72 -17.59 7.90 -11.95
N ARG A 73 -16.98 8.79 -12.76
CA ARG A 73 -17.50 10.15 -12.87
C ARG A 73 -19.00 10.00 -13.11
N GLY A 74 -19.81 10.59 -12.23
CA GLY A 74 -21.24 10.64 -12.46
C GLY A 74 -21.48 11.19 -13.86
N ILE A 75 -22.57 10.75 -14.49
CA ILE A 75 -23.03 11.20 -15.81
C ILE A 75 -22.74 12.70 -15.97
N ASP A 76 -21.68 13.04 -16.70
CA ASP A 76 -21.28 14.42 -16.96
C ASP A 76 -21.83 14.86 -18.32
N LYS A 77 -21.76 16.16 -18.60
CA LYS A 77 -22.31 16.71 -19.85
C LYS A 77 -21.62 16.12 -21.08
N ASP A 78 -20.33 15.80 -20.98
CA ASP A 78 -19.55 15.23 -22.08
C ASP A 78 -20.03 13.80 -22.37
N PHE A 79 -20.25 12.97 -21.34
CA PHE A 79 -20.86 11.64 -21.47
C PHE A 79 -22.26 11.70 -22.09
N LEU A 80 -23.08 12.68 -21.68
CA LEU A 80 -24.43 12.86 -22.24
C LEU A 80 -24.40 13.32 -23.71
N ALA A 81 -23.44 14.16 -24.09
CA ALA A 81 -23.25 14.59 -25.47
C ALA A 81 -22.75 13.44 -26.36
N GLU A 82 -21.76 12.66 -25.92
CA GLU A 82 -21.23 11.50 -26.66
C GLU A 82 -22.31 10.44 -26.94
N HIS A 83 -23.28 10.29 -26.04
CA HIS A 83 -24.37 9.31 -26.18
C HIS A 83 -25.68 9.92 -26.71
N GLY A 84 -25.67 11.17 -27.17
CA GLY A 84 -26.79 11.79 -27.87
C GLY A 84 -27.97 12.23 -27.00
N PHE A 85 -27.77 12.34 -25.68
CA PHE A 85 -28.79 12.81 -24.74
C PHE A 85 -28.86 14.35 -24.63
N ILE A 86 -27.83 15.07 -25.09
CA ILE A 86 -27.80 16.54 -25.16
C ILE A 86 -27.34 16.97 -26.56
N LYS A 87 -28.01 17.97 -27.14
CA LYS A 87 -27.62 18.65 -28.40
C LYS A 87 -26.84 19.92 -28.11
#